data_AF-A0A1G5ZR63-F1
#
_entry.id   AF-A0A1G5ZR63-F1
#
_cell.length_a   1.000
_cell.length_b   1.000
_cell.length_c   1.000
_cell.angle_alpha   90.00
_cell.angle_beta   90.00
_cell.angle_gamma   90.00
#
_symmetry.space_group_name_H-M   'P 1'
#
loop_
_entity.id
_entity.type
_entity.pdbx_description
1 polymer ?
#
loop_
_entity_poly.entity_id
_entity_poly.type
_entity_poly.pdbx_seq_one_letter_code
_entity_poly.pdbx_strand_id
1 'polypeptide(L)'
;METRQIVVITGKTCSGKSELAHLLEKHFNFVVVRDRRTSQNAEWNLSMAQPPLMDRRRELDETQHAQWMLVETKEICATQKDDRPLVVDHLATLKQVLQFREAFGANLVHVHLYASDKTLHERYGKRVKGETDSVLYDEINQLRELEEINALKEDADVRIYTERSDSKDTLVRVAARLHLFTPPEIRCVDVLIGGQYGSEGKGNIVSYLAREYDVMVRVGGPNAGHTVASSAGPYTYHHLPSGARDVTARLLLGPGMTIRLQGLLKEIEECGIGVDRLFIDPQATIIEDEDIQTEKRHLVSTIASTGSGSGAAAARRILSRGEATIRLARDVDELRPYVGTLGNYHGSTSDRLEEAYHNGHSILLEGTQGSGLSIFHGDYPHVTSRDTNVAGCIAEVGISPSRIRKILMVIRPMPIRVGDPDGDQGHTSGTLKLPTTFDEIAEFAGLDAEALNAAEKTSTTGRNRRVGWFEWDQFRRACALNAPTDIVLTFADYLKSTNSKAHRFEQLHPDTIKFVEELERVSQAPVSLINTRFARDANATDMRSLIDRRNWTARSGRRD
;
A
#
# COMPACT_ATOMS: atom_id res chain seq x y z
N MET A 1 -31.03 -10.04 7.17
CA MET A 1 -30.51 -10.89 8.26
C MET A 1 -29.72 -12.09 7.75
N GLU A 2 -30.11 -12.73 6.64
CA GLU A 2 -29.65 -14.07 6.22
C GLU A 2 -28.21 -14.20 5.66
N THR A 3 -27.37 -13.15 5.69
CA THR A 3 -26.00 -13.19 5.11
C THR A 3 -24.88 -12.74 6.05
N ARG A 4 -25.21 -12.33 7.27
CA ARG A 4 -24.24 -11.71 8.19
C ARG A 4 -23.44 -12.79 8.93
N GLN A 5 -22.12 -12.78 8.82
CA GLN A 5 -21.24 -13.72 9.51
C GLN A 5 -21.31 -13.48 11.03
N ILE A 6 -21.60 -14.53 11.80
CA ILE A 6 -21.66 -14.51 13.26
C ILE A 6 -20.59 -15.44 13.82
N VAL A 7 -19.81 -14.96 14.78
CA VAL A 7 -18.82 -15.75 15.52
C VAL A 7 -19.26 -15.84 16.97
N VAL A 8 -19.33 -17.05 17.52
CA VAL A 8 -19.57 -17.27 18.96
C VAL A 8 -18.34 -17.88 19.59
N ILE A 9 -17.88 -17.30 20.70
CA ILE A 9 -16.68 -17.76 21.39
C ILE A 9 -17.06 -18.41 22.72
N THR A 10 -16.54 -19.62 22.95
CA THR A 10 -16.74 -20.40 24.17
C THR A 10 -15.41 -20.84 24.77
N GLY A 11 -15.42 -21.23 26.05
CA GLY A 11 -14.23 -21.65 26.79
C GLY A 11 -14.21 -21.13 28.21
N LYS A 12 -13.35 -21.71 29.06
CA LYS A 12 -13.18 -21.29 30.46
C LYS A 12 -12.74 -19.83 30.60
N THR A 13 -12.92 -19.23 31.77
CA THR A 13 -12.39 -17.88 32.06
C THR A 13 -10.87 -17.85 31.89
N CYS A 14 -10.28 -16.76 31.38
CA CYS A 14 -8.84 -16.64 31.07
C CYS A 14 -8.30 -17.50 29.89
N SER A 15 -9.18 -18.07 29.07
CA SER A 15 -8.79 -18.77 27.82
C SER A 15 -8.45 -17.87 26.63
N GLY A 16 -8.65 -16.54 26.74
CA GLY A 16 -8.33 -15.58 25.67
C GLY A 16 -9.53 -15.12 24.82
N LYS A 17 -10.76 -15.42 25.23
CA LYS A 17 -11.99 -15.11 24.47
C LYS A 17 -12.18 -13.62 24.17
N SER A 18 -12.13 -12.78 25.19
CA SER A 18 -12.31 -11.33 25.05
C SER A 18 -11.21 -10.69 24.20
N GLU A 19 -9.98 -11.21 24.30
CA GLU A 19 -8.87 -10.75 23.46
C GLU A 19 -9.11 -11.11 21.99
N LEU A 20 -9.57 -12.33 21.69
CA LEU A 20 -9.95 -12.72 20.33
C LEU A 20 -11.08 -11.84 19.77
N ALA A 21 -12.13 -11.58 20.56
CA ALA A 21 -13.23 -10.71 20.14
C ALA A 21 -12.74 -9.29 19.84
N HIS A 22 -11.89 -8.74 20.72
CA HIS A 22 -11.27 -7.43 20.51
C HIS A 22 -10.40 -7.40 19.25
N LEU A 23 -9.60 -8.44 19.01
CA LEU A 23 -8.77 -8.54 17.82
C LEU A 23 -9.61 -8.66 16.54
N LEU A 24 -10.73 -9.40 16.54
CA LEU A 24 -11.64 -9.46 15.40
C LEU A 24 -12.29 -8.09 15.12
N GLU A 25 -12.73 -7.38 16.15
CA GLU A 25 -13.26 -6.00 16.05
C GLU A 25 -12.23 -5.06 15.45
N LYS A 26 -11.02 -5.12 15.99
CA LYS A 26 -9.91 -4.25 15.65
C LYS A 26 -9.32 -4.50 14.25
N HIS A 27 -9.19 -5.76 13.83
CA HIS A 27 -8.50 -6.13 12.60
C HIS A 27 -9.45 -6.34 11.41
N PHE A 28 -10.69 -6.74 11.67
CA PHE A 28 -11.65 -7.15 10.63
C PHE A 28 -13.00 -6.47 10.78
N ASN A 29 -13.08 -5.39 11.58
CA ASN A 29 -14.26 -4.55 11.76
C ASN A 29 -15.51 -5.33 12.24
N PHE A 30 -15.30 -6.37 13.04
CA PHE A 30 -16.39 -7.07 13.72
C PHE A 30 -17.04 -6.17 14.76
N VAL A 31 -18.35 -6.29 14.93
CA VAL A 31 -19.07 -5.67 16.05
C VAL A 31 -19.08 -6.66 17.20
N VAL A 32 -18.53 -6.28 18.36
CA VAL A 32 -18.58 -7.12 19.56
C VAL A 32 -19.94 -6.97 20.23
N VAL A 33 -20.68 -8.06 20.34
CA VAL A 33 -21.91 -8.12 21.15
C VAL A 33 -21.49 -8.36 22.60
N ARG A 34 -21.50 -7.30 23.40
CA ARG A 34 -21.23 -7.33 24.84
C ARG A 34 -22.54 -7.12 25.60
N ASP A 35 -22.64 -7.62 26.82
CA ASP A 35 -23.80 -7.39 27.69
C ASP A 35 -24.06 -5.88 27.90
N ARG A 36 -25.16 -5.34 27.35
CA ARG A 36 -25.55 -3.93 27.55
C ARG A 36 -25.69 -3.55 29.03
N ARG A 37 -25.92 -4.48 29.96
CA ARG A 37 -26.05 -4.19 31.40
C ARG A 37 -24.72 -3.80 32.07
N THR A 38 -23.59 -4.02 31.40
CA THR A 38 -22.27 -3.48 31.83
C THR A 38 -21.94 -2.10 31.27
N SER A 39 -22.75 -1.55 30.35
CA SER A 39 -22.38 -0.35 29.57
C SER A 39 -22.84 1.00 30.16
N GLN A 40 -23.67 1.02 31.23
CA GLN A 40 -24.24 2.26 31.74
C GLN A 40 -23.40 2.99 32.82
N ASN A 41 -22.25 2.48 33.27
CA ASN A 41 -21.37 3.22 34.20
C ASN A 41 -19.91 3.16 33.76
N ALA A 42 -19.32 4.32 33.46
CA ALA A 42 -17.89 4.44 33.15
C ALA A 42 -16.97 4.12 34.36
N GLU A 43 -17.52 4.05 35.57
CA GLU A 43 -16.83 3.57 36.78
C GLU A 43 -16.77 2.03 36.90
N TRP A 44 -17.49 1.28 36.07
CA TRP A 44 -17.58 -0.19 36.21
C TRP A 44 -16.36 -0.97 35.69
N ASN A 45 -15.47 -0.32 34.94
CA ASN A 45 -14.28 -0.97 34.37
C ASN A 45 -13.09 -1.06 35.35
N LEU A 46 -13.20 -0.53 36.57
CA LEU A 46 -12.09 -0.46 37.53
C LEU A 46 -12.46 -0.85 38.98
N SER A 47 -13.50 -1.67 39.18
CA SER A 47 -13.82 -2.21 40.51
C SER A 47 -14.10 -3.70 40.44
N MET A 48 -13.08 -4.50 40.78
CA MET A 48 -13.19 -5.92 41.14
C MET A 48 -13.82 -6.12 42.53
N ALA A 49 -14.48 -5.12 43.11
CA ALA A 49 -15.05 -5.18 44.45
C ALA A 49 -16.57 -5.37 44.42
N GLN A 50 -17.11 -6.37 43.71
CA GLN A 50 -18.47 -6.85 43.96
C GLN A 50 -18.64 -8.36 43.71
N PRO A 51 -18.59 -9.19 44.77
CA PRO A 51 -19.11 -10.56 44.79
C PRO A 51 -20.55 -10.74 44.22
N PRO A 52 -21.52 -9.79 44.37
CA PRO A 52 -22.89 -10.04 43.91
C PRO A 52 -23.11 -10.03 42.39
N LEU A 53 -22.11 -9.71 41.56
CA LEU A 53 -22.25 -9.81 40.09
C LEU A 53 -22.24 -11.27 39.59
N MET A 54 -21.64 -12.19 40.35
CA MET A 54 -21.60 -13.61 39.99
C MET A 54 -22.81 -14.38 40.50
N ASP A 55 -23.29 -14.04 41.70
CA ASP A 55 -24.53 -14.59 42.24
C ASP A 55 -25.74 -14.17 41.41
N ARG A 56 -25.82 -12.91 40.92
CA ARG A 56 -26.90 -12.51 39.98
C ARG A 56 -26.83 -13.21 38.62
N ARG A 57 -25.66 -13.64 38.15
CA ARG A 57 -25.53 -14.42 36.90
C ARG A 57 -25.96 -15.89 37.09
N ARG A 58 -25.86 -16.41 38.32
CA ARG A 58 -26.26 -17.78 38.72
C ARG A 58 -27.73 -17.87 39.16
N GLU A 59 -28.27 -16.84 39.81
CA GLU A 59 -29.66 -16.81 40.31
C GLU A 59 -30.72 -16.64 39.20
N LEU A 60 -30.32 -16.27 37.98
CA LEU A 60 -31.24 -15.90 36.90
C LEU A 60 -31.46 -16.99 35.82
N ASP A 61 -31.08 -18.23 36.10
CA ASP A 61 -31.00 -19.32 35.10
C ASP A 61 -32.34 -20.01 34.75
N GLU A 62 -33.47 -19.57 35.30
CA GLU A 62 -34.65 -20.46 35.33
C GLU A 62 -35.70 -20.34 34.22
N THR A 63 -35.73 -19.37 33.29
CA THR A 63 -36.61 -19.55 32.09
C THR A 63 -36.48 -18.53 30.97
N GLN A 64 -36.12 -17.27 31.23
CA GLN A 64 -36.10 -16.20 30.20
C GLN A 64 -34.69 -15.77 29.75
N HIS A 65 -33.61 -16.20 30.42
CA HIS A 65 -32.24 -15.73 30.18
C HIS A 65 -31.36 -16.62 29.30
N ALA A 66 -31.72 -17.85 28.95
CA ALA A 66 -30.88 -18.63 28.01
C ALA A 66 -30.74 -17.93 26.64
N GLN A 67 -31.71 -17.08 26.26
CA GLN A 67 -31.82 -16.47 24.94
C GLN A 67 -31.43 -14.99 24.88
N TRP A 68 -31.08 -14.30 25.99
CA TRP A 68 -30.91 -12.84 25.95
C TRP A 68 -29.78 -12.41 24.99
N MET A 69 -28.65 -13.13 24.96
CA MET A 69 -27.57 -12.87 24.00
C MET A 69 -28.02 -13.05 22.56
N LEU A 70 -28.88 -14.04 22.31
CA LEU A 70 -29.45 -14.27 20.99
C LEU A 70 -30.41 -13.14 20.60
N VAL A 71 -31.25 -12.68 21.53
CA VAL A 71 -32.18 -11.56 21.33
C VAL A 71 -31.40 -10.28 21.03
N GLU A 72 -30.37 -9.98 21.81
CA GLU A 72 -29.53 -8.79 21.62
C GLU A 72 -28.76 -8.85 20.30
N THR A 73 -28.20 -10.01 19.94
CA THR A 73 -27.55 -10.20 18.64
C THR A 73 -28.55 -9.99 17.50
N LYS A 74 -29.78 -10.53 17.61
CA LYS A 74 -30.85 -10.32 16.61
C LYS A 74 -31.28 -8.86 16.51
N GLU A 75 -31.34 -8.14 17.63
CA GLU A 75 -31.68 -6.72 17.66
C GLU A 75 -30.59 -5.87 17.00
N ILE A 76 -29.30 -6.15 17.26
CA ILE A 76 -28.20 -5.49 16.56
C ILE A 76 -28.26 -5.77 15.06
N CYS A 77 -28.52 -7.02 14.67
CA CYS A 77 -28.75 -7.39 13.26
C CYS A 77 -29.94 -6.66 12.62
N ALA A 78 -30.99 -6.35 13.38
CA ALA A 78 -32.19 -5.66 12.87
C ALA A 78 -31.99 -4.14 12.76
N THR A 79 -31.23 -3.55 13.69
CA THR A 79 -31.06 -2.10 13.86
C THR A 79 -29.88 -1.54 13.06
N GLN A 80 -28.79 -2.29 12.94
CA GLN A 80 -27.63 -1.84 12.15
C GLN A 80 -27.87 -2.06 10.66
N LYS A 81 -27.77 -0.96 9.90
CA LYS A 81 -27.88 -0.96 8.44
C LYS A 81 -26.60 -1.41 7.72
N ASP A 82 -25.47 -1.51 8.43
CA ASP A 82 -24.24 -2.07 7.87
C ASP A 82 -24.21 -3.60 8.00
N ASP A 83 -23.57 -4.27 7.05
CA ASP A 83 -23.47 -5.74 7.01
C ASP A 83 -22.25 -6.28 7.80
N ARG A 84 -21.70 -5.50 8.74
CA ARG A 84 -20.44 -5.87 9.44
C ARG A 84 -20.59 -7.17 10.23
N PRO A 85 -19.64 -8.10 10.20
CA PRO A 85 -19.77 -9.35 10.95
C PRO A 85 -19.85 -9.11 12.47
N LEU A 86 -20.45 -10.05 13.21
CA LEU A 86 -20.65 -9.94 14.66
C LEU A 86 -19.83 -11.00 15.40
N VAL A 87 -19.28 -10.63 16.55
CA VAL A 87 -18.64 -11.57 17.47
C VAL A 87 -19.29 -11.50 18.85
N VAL A 88 -19.76 -12.65 19.32
CA VAL A 88 -20.26 -12.87 20.67
C VAL A 88 -19.11 -13.44 21.50
N ASP A 89 -18.63 -12.64 22.45
CA ASP A 89 -17.39 -12.92 23.17
C ASP A 89 -17.50 -14.01 24.24
N HIS A 90 -18.71 -14.40 24.63
CA HIS A 90 -18.94 -15.42 25.64
C HIS A 90 -20.32 -16.11 25.51
N LEU A 91 -20.31 -17.42 25.22
CA LEU A 91 -21.40 -18.34 25.53
C LEU A 91 -20.92 -19.42 26.51
N ALA A 92 -21.80 -19.85 27.41
CA ALA A 92 -21.48 -20.74 28.52
C ALA A 92 -22.00 -22.17 28.33
N THR A 93 -22.98 -22.40 27.44
CA THR A 93 -23.55 -23.73 27.22
C THR A 93 -23.75 -24.08 25.75
N LEU A 94 -23.74 -25.37 25.42
CA LEU A 94 -24.05 -25.92 24.10
C LEU A 94 -25.48 -25.56 23.70
N LYS A 95 -26.42 -25.55 24.65
CA LYS A 95 -27.81 -25.12 24.39
C LYS A 95 -27.86 -23.71 23.78
N GLN A 96 -27.04 -22.78 24.29
CA GLN A 96 -26.95 -21.44 23.70
C GLN A 96 -26.36 -21.48 22.29
N VAL A 97 -25.28 -22.23 22.08
CA VAL A 97 -24.66 -22.37 20.75
C VAL A 97 -25.65 -22.95 19.73
N LEU A 98 -26.40 -23.98 20.10
CA LEU A 98 -27.43 -24.59 19.24
C LEU A 98 -28.56 -23.61 18.91
N GLN A 99 -28.98 -22.76 19.86
CA GLN A 99 -29.95 -21.70 19.59
C GLN A 99 -29.40 -20.65 18.60
N PHE A 100 -28.12 -20.33 18.68
CA PHE A 100 -27.45 -19.48 17.68
C PHE A 100 -27.37 -20.18 16.31
N ARG A 101 -27.08 -21.48 16.27
CA ARG A 101 -27.07 -22.27 15.02
C ARG A 101 -28.45 -22.31 14.37
N GLU A 102 -29.50 -22.50 15.16
CA GLU A 102 -30.89 -22.48 14.68
C GLU A 102 -31.25 -21.10 14.09
N ALA A 103 -30.76 -20.01 14.69
CA ALA A 103 -31.07 -18.66 14.25
C ALA A 103 -30.26 -18.15 13.06
N PHE A 104 -28.98 -18.53 12.95
CA PHE A 104 -28.05 -17.97 11.96
C PHE A 104 -27.53 -19.00 10.94
N GLY A 105 -27.83 -20.28 11.14
CA GLY A 105 -27.52 -21.36 10.21
C GLY A 105 -26.04 -21.43 9.84
N ALA A 106 -25.78 -21.52 8.52
CA ALA A 106 -24.44 -21.65 7.96
C ALA A 106 -23.53 -20.43 8.19
N ASN A 107 -24.09 -19.28 8.58
CA ASN A 107 -23.31 -18.06 8.82
C ASN A 107 -22.70 -18.02 10.24
N LEU A 108 -23.02 -19.00 11.10
CA LEU A 108 -22.43 -19.12 12.43
C LEU A 108 -21.11 -19.93 12.38
N VAL A 109 -20.07 -19.38 12.98
CA VAL A 109 -18.85 -20.11 13.31
C VAL A 109 -18.67 -20.16 14.82
N HIS A 110 -18.57 -21.37 15.36
CA HIS A 110 -18.30 -21.60 16.78
C HIS A 110 -16.81 -21.79 17.03
N VAL A 111 -16.24 -20.91 17.86
CA VAL A 111 -14.84 -20.99 18.30
C VAL A 111 -14.79 -21.43 19.76
N HIS A 112 -14.05 -22.49 20.05
CA HIS A 112 -13.78 -22.95 21.41
C HIS A 112 -12.30 -22.80 21.77
N LEU A 113 -12.03 -21.95 22.77
CA LEU A 113 -10.68 -21.71 23.31
C LEU A 113 -10.49 -22.50 24.61
N TYR A 114 -9.40 -23.24 24.71
CA TYR A 114 -9.11 -24.04 25.89
C TYR A 114 -7.62 -24.01 26.27
N ALA A 115 -7.33 -24.29 27.54
CA ALA A 115 -6.00 -24.44 28.14
C ALA A 115 -6.13 -25.38 29.36
N SER A 116 -5.02 -25.84 29.92
CA SER A 116 -5.02 -26.55 31.20
C SER A 116 -5.42 -25.62 32.34
N ASP A 117 -5.98 -26.19 33.40
CA ASP A 117 -6.39 -25.42 34.58
C ASP A 117 -5.19 -24.68 35.19
N LYS A 118 -4.00 -25.30 35.21
CA LYS A 118 -2.76 -24.65 35.67
C LYS A 118 -2.52 -23.33 34.92
N THR A 119 -2.55 -23.35 33.60
CA THR A 119 -2.30 -22.13 32.81
C THR A 119 -3.40 -21.09 32.98
N LEU A 120 -4.67 -21.50 33.10
CA LEU A 120 -5.77 -20.58 33.33
C LEU A 120 -5.66 -19.87 34.68
N HIS A 121 -5.27 -20.61 35.74
CA HIS A 121 -4.97 -20.06 37.07
C HIS A 121 -3.78 -19.09 37.02
N GLU A 122 -2.68 -19.46 36.35
CA GLU A 122 -1.51 -18.58 36.19
C GLU A 122 -1.86 -17.28 35.47
N ARG A 123 -2.66 -17.34 34.39
CA ARG A 123 -3.14 -16.16 33.66
C ARG A 123 -4.03 -15.28 34.53
N TYR A 124 -4.92 -15.89 35.30
CA TYR A 124 -5.76 -15.16 36.24
C TYR A 124 -4.93 -14.49 37.32
N GLY A 125 -4.01 -15.22 37.96
CA GLY A 125 -3.12 -14.68 38.98
C GLY A 125 -2.26 -13.52 38.47
N LYS A 126 -1.82 -13.55 37.21
CA LYS A 126 -1.17 -12.40 36.56
C LYS A 126 -2.11 -11.20 36.38
N ARG A 127 -3.39 -11.44 36.08
CA ARG A 127 -4.41 -10.40 35.86
C ARG A 127 -4.78 -9.66 37.14
N VAL A 128 -4.91 -10.37 38.27
CA VAL A 128 -5.29 -9.80 39.57
C VAL A 128 -4.08 -9.42 40.44
N LYS A 129 -2.87 -9.48 39.88
CA LYS A 129 -1.63 -9.24 40.62
C LYS A 129 -1.60 -7.80 41.16
N GLY A 130 -1.63 -7.66 42.49
CA GLY A 130 -1.63 -6.36 43.17
C GLY A 130 -3.01 -5.88 43.60
N GLU A 131 -4.08 -6.65 43.33
CA GLU A 131 -5.42 -6.41 43.88
C GLU A 131 -5.54 -7.01 45.29
N THR A 132 -6.09 -6.25 46.24
CA THR A 132 -6.21 -6.66 47.65
C THR A 132 -7.43 -7.56 47.93
N ASP A 133 -8.45 -7.53 47.06
CA ASP A 133 -9.73 -8.23 47.23
C ASP A 133 -10.10 -9.09 46.00
N SER A 134 -9.14 -9.87 45.47
CA SER A 134 -9.39 -10.70 44.28
C SER A 134 -10.13 -12.01 44.63
N VAL A 135 -11.20 -12.31 43.88
CA VAL A 135 -11.99 -13.55 43.97
C VAL A 135 -11.17 -14.78 43.54
N LEU A 136 -11.44 -15.97 44.08
CA LEU A 136 -10.75 -17.20 43.63
C LEU A 136 -11.11 -17.55 42.17
N TYR A 137 -10.16 -18.16 41.44
CA TYR A 137 -10.38 -18.52 40.03
C TYR A 137 -11.61 -19.43 39.84
N ASP A 138 -11.78 -20.42 40.72
CA ASP A 138 -12.88 -21.39 40.62
C ASP A 138 -14.25 -20.75 40.85
N GLU A 139 -14.31 -19.65 41.62
CA GLU A 139 -15.53 -18.88 41.82
C GLU A 139 -15.93 -18.12 40.57
N ILE A 140 -14.95 -17.62 39.80
CA ILE A 140 -15.19 -16.88 38.55
C ILE A 140 -15.33 -17.74 37.29
N ASN A 141 -14.90 -19.00 37.34
CA ASN A 141 -15.04 -19.90 36.21
C ASN A 141 -16.48 -20.41 36.11
N GLN A 142 -17.16 -20.00 35.05
CA GLN A 142 -18.56 -20.37 34.79
C GLN A 142 -18.70 -21.74 34.11
N LEU A 143 -17.65 -22.23 33.46
CA LEU A 143 -17.66 -23.49 32.71
C LEU A 143 -16.94 -24.58 33.52
N ARG A 144 -17.68 -25.30 34.37
CA ARG A 144 -17.14 -26.28 35.34
C ARG A 144 -17.38 -27.73 34.93
N GLU A 145 -18.56 -28.03 34.39
CA GLU A 145 -18.94 -29.39 34.04
C GLU A 145 -18.12 -29.94 32.87
N LEU A 146 -17.47 -31.09 33.08
CA LEU A 146 -16.60 -31.70 32.09
C LEU A 146 -17.39 -32.16 30.85
N GLU A 147 -18.61 -32.65 31.06
CA GLU A 147 -19.54 -33.04 30.00
C GLU A 147 -19.86 -31.84 29.09
N GLU A 148 -20.20 -30.69 29.67
CA GLU A 148 -20.50 -29.46 28.94
C GLU A 148 -19.28 -28.93 28.15
N ILE A 149 -18.10 -28.97 28.77
CA ILE A 149 -16.83 -28.59 28.12
C ILE A 149 -16.57 -29.48 26.90
N ASN A 150 -16.77 -30.78 27.03
CA ASN A 150 -16.55 -31.73 25.94
C ASN A 150 -17.60 -31.53 24.83
N ALA A 151 -18.86 -31.32 25.19
CA ALA A 151 -19.93 -31.05 24.23
C ALA A 151 -19.65 -29.77 23.41
N LEU A 152 -19.21 -28.68 24.06
CA LEU A 152 -18.77 -27.47 23.37
C LEU A 152 -17.53 -27.68 22.49
N LYS A 153 -16.59 -28.54 22.92
CA LYS A 153 -15.44 -28.92 22.11
C LYS A 153 -15.81 -29.82 20.94
N GLU A 154 -16.89 -30.57 21.00
CA GLU A 154 -17.32 -31.43 19.91
C GLU A 154 -18.09 -30.64 18.85
N ASP A 155 -18.88 -29.64 19.26
CA ASP A 155 -19.62 -28.76 18.33
C ASP A 155 -18.73 -27.75 17.58
N ALA A 156 -17.62 -27.32 18.19
CA ALA A 156 -16.84 -26.19 17.70
C ALA A 156 -16.21 -26.40 16.31
N ASP A 157 -16.50 -25.45 15.41
CA ASP A 157 -15.88 -25.32 14.09
C ASP A 157 -14.37 -25.06 14.16
N VAL A 158 -13.94 -24.32 15.19
CA VAL A 158 -12.52 -24.02 15.44
C VAL A 158 -12.18 -24.27 16.90
N ARG A 159 -11.16 -25.11 17.13
CA ARG A 159 -10.69 -25.45 18.47
C ARG A 159 -9.24 -25.08 18.62
N ILE A 160 -8.95 -24.27 19.63
CA ILE A 160 -7.61 -23.71 19.82
C ILE A 160 -7.16 -23.95 21.25
N TYR A 161 -6.07 -24.72 21.37
CA TYR A 161 -5.35 -24.89 22.62
C TYR A 161 -4.41 -23.72 22.84
N THR A 162 -4.83 -22.77 23.66
CA THR A 162 -4.19 -21.46 23.82
C THR A 162 -2.92 -21.50 24.65
N GLU A 163 -2.45 -22.64 25.15
CA GLU A 163 -1.12 -22.72 25.76
C GLU A 163 0.01 -22.78 24.73
N ARG A 164 -0.31 -23.26 23.53
CA ARG A 164 0.65 -23.43 22.42
C ARG A 164 0.46 -22.37 21.34
N SER A 165 -0.33 -21.33 21.63
CA SER A 165 -0.70 -20.28 20.68
C SER A 165 -0.97 -19.00 21.45
N ASP A 166 -0.42 -17.88 20.98
CA ASP A 166 -0.75 -16.58 21.55
C ASP A 166 -2.06 -16.01 20.96
N SER A 167 -2.41 -14.77 21.32
CA SER A 167 -3.65 -14.14 20.83
C SER A 167 -3.63 -13.86 19.33
N LYS A 168 -2.45 -13.60 18.73
CA LYS A 168 -2.30 -13.38 17.29
C LYS A 168 -2.40 -14.69 16.53
N ASP A 169 -1.77 -15.76 17.02
CA ASP A 169 -1.93 -17.11 16.46
C ASP A 169 -3.39 -17.55 16.48
N THR A 170 -4.08 -17.25 17.58
CA THR A 170 -5.51 -17.55 17.75
C THR A 170 -6.34 -16.77 16.71
N LEU A 171 -6.09 -15.46 16.55
CA LEU A 171 -6.75 -14.64 15.53
C LEU A 171 -6.53 -15.19 14.13
N VAL A 172 -5.30 -15.55 13.76
CA VAL A 172 -4.99 -16.07 12.42
C VAL A 172 -5.77 -17.33 12.11
N ARG A 173 -5.84 -18.27 13.05
CA ARG A 173 -6.58 -19.52 12.85
C ARG A 173 -8.08 -19.30 12.70
N VAL A 174 -8.65 -18.36 13.46
CA VAL A 174 -10.07 -18.01 13.37
C VAL A 174 -10.37 -17.24 12.09
N ALA A 175 -9.56 -16.23 11.76
CA ALA A 175 -9.68 -15.44 10.53
C ALA A 175 -9.55 -16.30 9.27
N ALA A 176 -8.67 -17.31 9.28
CA ALA A 176 -8.54 -18.27 8.19
C ALA A 176 -9.82 -19.11 7.99
N ARG A 177 -10.44 -19.59 9.08
CA ARG A 177 -11.72 -20.31 9.01
C ARG A 177 -12.83 -19.43 8.46
N LEU A 178 -12.80 -18.15 8.80
CA LEU A 178 -13.77 -17.14 8.38
C LEU A 178 -13.47 -16.58 6.97
N HIS A 179 -12.44 -17.09 6.28
CA HIS A 179 -12.03 -16.61 4.96
C HIS A 179 -11.75 -15.10 4.91
N LEU A 180 -11.22 -14.53 5.99
CA LEU A 180 -10.94 -13.09 6.09
C LEU A 180 -9.62 -12.67 5.44
N PHE A 181 -8.75 -13.62 5.08
CA PHE A 181 -7.51 -13.34 4.37
C PHE A 181 -7.74 -13.34 2.86
N THR A 182 -7.07 -12.43 2.16
CA THR A 182 -7.18 -12.31 0.70
C THR A 182 -6.50 -13.50 0.02
N PRO A 183 -7.21 -14.28 -0.80
CA PRO A 183 -6.60 -15.44 -1.44
C PRO A 183 -5.64 -15.00 -2.56
N PRO A 184 -4.56 -15.76 -2.84
CA PRO A 184 -3.41 -15.31 -3.64
C PRO A 184 -3.72 -15.00 -5.12
N GLU A 185 -4.83 -15.49 -5.65
CA GLU A 185 -5.30 -15.29 -7.02
C GLU A 185 -5.81 -13.87 -7.30
N ILE A 186 -6.12 -13.07 -6.27
CA ILE A 186 -6.56 -11.68 -6.45
C ILE A 186 -5.40 -10.86 -7.01
N ARG A 187 -5.52 -10.49 -8.28
CA ARG A 187 -4.62 -9.59 -9.02
C ARG A 187 -5.26 -8.21 -9.14
N CYS A 188 -4.75 -7.25 -8.40
CA CYS A 188 -5.32 -5.90 -8.32
C CYS A 188 -4.28 -4.77 -8.34
N VAL A 189 -2.99 -5.11 -8.39
CA VAL A 189 -1.89 -4.13 -8.43
C VAL A 189 -1.43 -3.92 -9.85
N ASP A 190 -1.44 -2.68 -10.31
CA ASP A 190 -0.74 -2.27 -11.52
C ASP A 190 0.56 -1.57 -11.13
N VAL A 191 1.66 -1.91 -11.81
CA VAL A 191 2.97 -1.31 -11.55
C VAL A 191 3.36 -0.45 -12.74
N LEU A 192 3.69 0.82 -12.51
CA LEU A 192 4.16 1.74 -13.54
C LEU A 192 5.63 2.09 -13.31
N ILE A 193 6.48 1.81 -14.30
CA ILE A 193 7.93 2.04 -14.25
C ILE A 193 8.44 2.71 -15.53
N GLY A 194 9.69 3.19 -15.51
CA GLY A 194 10.36 3.76 -16.68
C GLY A 194 11.21 2.69 -17.35
N GLY A 195 11.16 2.58 -18.67
CA GLY A 195 11.96 1.61 -19.42
C GLY A 195 13.39 2.06 -19.71
N GLN A 196 13.73 3.33 -19.49
CA GLN A 196 14.98 3.95 -19.94
C GLN A 196 15.78 4.52 -18.75
N TYR A 197 16.37 5.71 -18.91
CA TYR A 197 17.22 6.34 -17.91
C TYR A 197 16.48 7.42 -17.10
N GLY A 198 15.15 7.33 -16.99
CA GLY A 198 14.32 8.33 -16.31
C GLY A 198 13.83 9.45 -17.23
N SER A 199 12.97 10.32 -16.69
CA SER A 199 12.37 11.45 -17.41
C SER A 199 11.54 11.06 -18.66
N GLU A 200 10.96 9.86 -18.66
CA GLU A 200 10.05 9.36 -19.72
C GLU A 200 8.62 9.94 -19.60
N GLY A 201 8.35 10.87 -18.69
CA GLY A 201 7.01 11.45 -18.50
C GLY A 201 6.07 10.65 -17.59
N LYS A 202 6.61 9.72 -16.79
CA LYS A 202 5.84 8.86 -15.86
C LYS A 202 4.84 9.61 -14.99
N GLY A 203 5.24 10.72 -14.36
CA GLY A 203 4.38 11.47 -13.46
C GLY A 203 3.08 11.93 -14.11
N ASN A 204 3.14 12.40 -15.35
CA ASN A 204 1.94 12.80 -16.09
C ASN A 204 1.04 11.60 -16.42
N ILE A 205 1.63 10.46 -16.78
CA ILE A 205 0.86 9.22 -17.04
C ILE A 205 0.19 8.74 -15.75
N VAL A 206 0.92 8.73 -14.64
CA VAL A 206 0.39 8.35 -13.32
C VAL A 206 -0.74 9.28 -12.92
N SER A 207 -0.56 10.59 -13.07
CA SER A 207 -1.61 11.57 -12.76
C SER A 207 -2.86 11.40 -13.62
N TYR A 208 -2.70 11.10 -14.92
CA TYR A 208 -3.82 10.77 -15.80
C TYR A 208 -4.57 9.52 -15.31
N LEU A 209 -3.82 8.47 -14.96
CA LEU A 209 -4.36 7.19 -14.52
C LEU A 209 -4.90 7.23 -13.09
N ALA A 210 -4.44 8.15 -12.24
CA ALA A 210 -4.74 8.19 -10.80
C ALA A 210 -6.24 8.13 -10.48
N ARG A 211 -7.08 8.71 -11.34
CA ARG A 211 -8.56 8.73 -11.19
C ARG A 211 -9.20 7.36 -11.34
N GLU A 212 -8.48 6.39 -11.88
CA GLU A 212 -8.93 5.02 -12.10
C GLU A 212 -8.63 4.09 -10.93
N TYR A 213 -7.88 4.54 -9.91
CA TYR A 213 -7.39 3.71 -8.82
C TYR A 213 -7.90 4.17 -7.46
N ASP A 214 -8.19 3.21 -6.60
CA ASP A 214 -8.64 3.45 -5.22
C ASP A 214 -7.46 3.74 -4.29
N VAL A 215 -6.29 3.19 -4.61
CA VAL A 215 -5.05 3.32 -3.84
C VAL A 215 -3.87 3.64 -4.75
N MET A 216 -3.08 4.64 -4.38
CA MET A 216 -1.82 4.99 -5.01
C MET A 216 -0.66 4.71 -4.07
N VAL A 217 0.38 4.06 -4.57
CA VAL A 217 1.54 3.65 -3.80
C VAL A 217 2.79 4.25 -4.41
N ARG A 218 3.68 4.80 -3.58
CA ARG A 218 4.99 5.33 -4.02
C ARG A 218 6.12 4.57 -3.33
N VAL A 219 7.22 4.44 -4.06
CA VAL A 219 8.49 3.87 -3.58
C VAL A 219 9.65 4.81 -3.93
N GLY A 220 10.83 4.60 -3.33
CA GLY A 220 12.04 5.38 -3.61
C GLY A 220 12.21 6.63 -2.75
N GLY A 221 12.83 7.65 -3.31
CA GLY A 221 13.21 8.86 -2.58
C GLY A 221 12.96 10.13 -3.37
N PRO A 222 13.25 11.30 -2.77
CA PRO A 222 13.05 12.61 -3.42
C PRO A 222 14.03 12.89 -4.56
N ASN A 223 14.91 11.95 -4.91
CA ASN A 223 15.85 12.06 -6.01
C ASN A 223 15.18 12.03 -7.41
N ALA A 224 13.86 11.82 -7.50
CA ALA A 224 13.10 12.04 -8.74
C ALA A 224 11.93 12.99 -8.51
N GLY A 225 11.96 14.16 -9.17
CA GLY A 225 10.83 15.07 -9.25
C GLY A 225 9.96 14.79 -10.47
N HIS A 226 8.66 14.58 -10.26
CA HIS A 226 7.65 14.35 -11.29
C HIS A 226 6.77 15.57 -11.45
N THR A 227 7.07 16.40 -12.45
CA THR A 227 6.25 17.56 -12.79
C THR A 227 5.03 17.14 -13.58
N VAL A 228 3.86 17.50 -13.06
CA VAL A 228 2.55 17.16 -13.59
C VAL A 228 1.78 18.44 -13.87
N ALA A 229 1.21 18.54 -15.07
CA ALA A 229 0.23 19.58 -15.36
C ALA A 229 -1.14 19.17 -14.81
N SER A 230 -1.79 20.07 -14.07
CA SER A 230 -3.09 19.87 -13.43
C SER A 230 -3.96 21.11 -13.63
N SER A 231 -5.28 20.95 -13.50
CA SER A 231 -6.24 22.06 -13.55
C SER A 231 -6.01 23.11 -12.46
N ALA A 232 -5.36 22.75 -11.36
CA ALA A 232 -4.96 23.67 -10.28
C ALA A 232 -3.57 24.30 -10.52
N GLY A 233 -2.98 24.12 -11.70
CA GLY A 233 -1.64 24.57 -12.06
C GLY A 233 -0.59 23.45 -11.99
N PRO A 234 0.59 23.61 -12.61
CA PRO A 234 1.64 22.59 -12.57
C PRO A 234 2.16 22.37 -11.15
N TYR A 235 2.50 21.12 -10.82
CA TYR A 235 3.08 20.76 -9.52
C TYR A 235 4.17 19.68 -9.70
N THR A 236 5.24 19.74 -8.89
CA THR A 236 6.33 18.76 -8.94
C THR A 236 6.33 17.90 -7.68
N TYR A 237 5.94 16.64 -7.82
CA TYR A 237 5.92 15.65 -6.74
C TYR A 237 7.30 14.98 -6.58
N HIS A 238 7.78 14.84 -5.36
CA HIS A 238 9.00 14.11 -5.00
C HIS A 238 8.69 12.93 -4.09
N HIS A 239 7.91 13.15 -3.02
CA HIS A 239 7.54 12.09 -2.07
C HIS A 239 6.16 11.52 -2.32
N LEU A 240 5.17 12.37 -2.55
CA LEU A 240 3.80 11.92 -2.78
C LEU A 240 3.66 11.27 -4.18
N PRO A 241 2.70 10.34 -4.36
CA PRO A 241 2.36 9.84 -5.68
C PRO A 241 1.92 10.97 -6.63
N SER A 242 2.31 10.87 -7.90
CA SER A 242 2.00 11.88 -8.91
C SER A 242 0.48 12.00 -9.13
N GLY A 243 -0.06 13.21 -9.03
CA GLY A 243 -1.52 13.44 -9.12
C GLY A 243 -2.27 13.29 -7.80
N ALA A 244 -1.56 13.10 -6.68
CA ALA A 244 -2.17 13.03 -5.34
C ALA A 244 -3.11 14.21 -5.06
N ARG A 245 -2.82 15.42 -5.54
CA ARG A 245 -3.68 16.59 -5.34
C ARG A 245 -5.04 16.50 -6.05
N ASP A 246 -5.15 15.75 -7.14
CA ASP A 246 -6.29 15.80 -8.07
C ASP A 246 -7.25 14.61 -7.96
N VAL A 247 -7.06 13.73 -6.96
CA VAL A 247 -7.85 12.50 -6.74
C VAL A 247 -8.17 12.32 -5.26
N THR A 248 -9.07 11.38 -4.93
CA THR A 248 -9.40 11.01 -3.53
C THR A 248 -8.78 9.68 -3.11
N ALA A 249 -8.00 9.03 -3.99
CA ALA A 249 -7.36 7.74 -3.73
C ALA A 249 -6.52 7.78 -2.44
N ARG A 250 -6.53 6.68 -1.69
CA ARG A 250 -5.65 6.51 -0.52
C ARG A 250 -4.20 6.48 -0.98
N LEU A 251 -3.30 7.09 -0.22
CA LEU A 251 -1.88 7.25 -0.56
C LEU A 251 -1.04 6.42 0.41
N LEU A 252 -0.20 5.53 -0.11
CA LEU A 252 0.71 4.70 0.68
C LEU A 252 2.17 5.00 0.32
N LEU A 253 2.99 5.29 1.33
CA LEU A 253 4.44 5.44 1.19
C LEU A 253 5.16 4.24 1.81
N GLY A 254 5.86 3.45 0.99
CA GLY A 254 6.41 2.14 1.39
C GLY A 254 7.63 2.18 2.34
N PRO A 255 7.94 1.06 3.03
CA PRO A 255 9.08 0.94 3.96
C PRO A 255 10.45 1.09 3.30
N GLY A 256 10.55 0.82 2.00
CA GLY A 256 11.77 1.03 1.21
C GLY A 256 12.06 2.51 0.90
N MET A 257 11.14 3.43 1.22
CA MET A 257 11.33 4.84 0.91
C MET A 257 12.39 5.52 1.79
N THR A 258 13.01 6.54 1.20
CA THR A 258 13.80 7.55 1.93
C THR A 258 13.04 8.88 1.90
N ILE A 259 12.84 9.49 3.07
CA ILE A 259 11.96 10.64 3.25
C ILE A 259 12.77 11.83 3.74
N ARG A 260 12.69 12.95 3.02
CA ARG A 260 13.17 14.24 3.52
C ARG A 260 11.98 14.91 4.21
N LEU A 261 12.02 14.95 5.55
CA LEU A 261 10.89 15.36 6.38
C LEU A 261 10.26 16.69 5.94
N GLN A 262 11.07 17.74 5.86
CA GLN A 262 10.62 19.08 5.46
C GLN A 262 9.99 19.09 4.05
N GLY A 263 10.54 18.29 3.13
CA GLY A 263 10.01 18.16 1.77
C GLY A 263 8.63 17.54 1.78
N LEU A 264 8.47 16.39 2.46
CA LEU A 264 7.19 15.70 2.54
C LEU A 264 6.11 16.53 3.24
N LEU A 265 6.42 17.18 4.37
CA LEU A 265 5.46 18.03 5.08
C LEU A 265 4.97 19.18 4.21
N LYS A 266 5.88 19.80 3.45
CA LYS A 266 5.52 20.83 2.47
C LYS A 266 4.60 20.27 1.38
N GLU A 267 4.90 19.09 0.83
CA GLU A 267 4.03 18.49 -0.19
C GLU A 267 2.63 18.15 0.34
N ILE A 268 2.53 17.66 1.58
CA ILE A 268 1.25 17.38 2.25
C ILE A 268 0.41 18.65 2.35
N GLU A 269 1.01 19.76 2.78
CA GLU A 269 0.34 21.06 2.92
C GLU A 269 -0.09 21.62 1.55
N GLU A 270 0.84 21.71 0.59
CA GLU A 270 0.58 22.29 -0.73
C GLU A 270 -0.44 21.46 -1.56
N CYS A 271 -0.48 20.15 -1.34
CA CYS A 271 -1.45 19.27 -2.00
C CYS A 271 -2.76 19.08 -1.21
N GLY A 272 -2.88 19.64 -0.01
CA GLY A 272 -4.09 19.52 0.83
C GLY A 272 -4.41 18.09 1.24
N ILE A 273 -3.40 17.29 1.58
CA ILE A 273 -3.58 15.86 1.91
C ILE A 273 -4.01 15.70 3.37
N GLY A 274 -5.20 15.11 3.57
CA GLY A 274 -5.73 14.78 4.90
C GLY A 274 -5.05 13.57 5.57
N VAL A 275 -5.10 13.55 6.91
CA VAL A 275 -4.56 12.46 7.75
C VAL A 275 -5.22 11.10 7.51
N ASP A 276 -6.45 11.11 7.04
CA ASP A 276 -7.23 9.92 6.70
C ASP A 276 -6.86 9.32 5.33
N ARG A 277 -6.16 10.12 4.50
CA ARG A 277 -5.86 9.77 3.11
C ARG A 277 -4.43 9.27 2.92
N LEU A 278 -3.47 9.75 3.71
CA LEU A 278 -2.07 9.36 3.63
C LEU A 278 -1.68 8.39 4.74
N PHE A 279 -0.98 7.32 4.35
CA PHE A 279 -0.32 6.42 5.27
C PHE A 279 1.15 6.25 4.91
N ILE A 280 2.02 6.41 5.91
CA ILE A 280 3.48 6.28 5.78
C ILE A 280 3.91 5.06 6.56
N ASP A 281 4.67 4.17 5.92
CA ASP A 281 5.21 3.02 6.63
C ASP A 281 6.16 3.46 7.77
N PRO A 282 6.00 2.92 9.00
CA PRO A 282 6.86 3.26 10.13
C PRO A 282 8.34 2.94 9.90
N GLN A 283 8.68 2.09 8.92
CA GLN A 283 10.04 1.69 8.59
C GLN A 283 10.69 2.52 7.48
N ALA A 284 9.99 3.50 6.91
CA ALA A 284 10.60 4.42 5.95
C ALA A 284 11.73 5.23 6.61
N THR A 285 12.86 5.40 5.91
CA THR A 285 14.08 6.00 6.48
C THR A 285 14.05 7.52 6.32
N ILE A 286 14.38 8.27 7.37
CA ILE A 286 14.50 9.72 7.30
C ILE A 286 15.87 10.11 6.75
N ILE A 287 15.88 11.00 5.76
CA ILE A 287 17.08 11.62 5.20
C ILE A 287 17.49 12.79 6.08
N GLU A 288 18.68 12.67 6.67
CA GLU A 288 19.27 13.69 7.54
C GLU A 288 20.13 14.66 6.74
N ASP A 289 20.45 15.81 7.34
CA ASP A 289 21.34 16.80 6.70
C ASP A 289 22.73 16.23 6.41
N GLU A 290 23.24 15.34 7.26
CA GLU A 290 24.52 14.67 7.04
C GLU A 290 24.52 13.79 5.79
N ASP A 291 23.40 13.12 5.49
CA ASP A 291 23.25 12.31 4.27
C ASP A 291 23.40 13.20 3.02
N ILE A 292 22.77 14.38 3.06
CA ILE A 292 22.84 15.39 1.98
C ILE A 292 24.27 15.92 1.84
N GLN A 293 24.94 16.26 2.95
CA GLN A 293 26.32 16.76 2.91
C GLN A 293 27.28 15.70 2.39
N THR A 294 27.10 14.43 2.78
CA THR A 294 27.91 13.31 2.32
C THR A 294 27.80 13.12 0.80
N GLU A 295 26.58 13.16 0.25
CA GLU A 295 26.40 13.09 -1.20
C GLU A 295 27.02 14.29 -1.92
N LYS A 296 26.84 15.51 -1.40
CA LYS A 296 27.36 16.74 -2.01
C LYS A 296 28.89 16.79 -2.07
N ARG A 297 29.60 16.21 -1.08
CA ARG A 297 31.07 16.21 -1.03
C ARG A 297 31.73 15.36 -2.11
N HIS A 298 31.12 14.22 -2.47
CA HIS A 298 31.79 13.21 -3.30
C HIS A 298 30.94 12.71 -4.47
N LEU A 299 29.64 12.47 -4.27
CA LEU A 299 28.82 11.76 -5.26
C LEU A 299 28.25 12.69 -6.34
N VAL A 300 28.01 13.96 -6.03
CA VAL A 300 27.53 14.94 -7.03
C VAL A 300 28.57 15.14 -8.13
N SER A 301 29.85 15.28 -7.79
CA SER A 301 30.94 15.45 -8.76
C SER A 301 31.32 14.14 -9.46
N THR A 302 31.23 12.99 -8.78
CA THR A 302 31.70 11.71 -9.33
C THR A 302 30.67 11.02 -10.25
N ILE A 303 29.39 11.02 -9.87
CA ILE A 303 28.33 10.27 -10.59
C ILE A 303 27.12 11.13 -10.97
N ALA A 304 27.25 12.46 -10.91
CA ALA A 304 26.17 13.39 -11.16
C ALA A 304 24.93 13.17 -10.27
N SER A 305 25.13 12.75 -9.01
CA SER A 305 24.03 12.57 -8.04
C SER A 305 23.17 13.84 -7.92
N THR A 306 21.89 13.64 -7.61
CA THR A 306 20.95 14.73 -7.28
C THR A 306 21.32 15.48 -6.00
N GLY A 307 22.16 14.89 -5.14
CA GLY A 307 22.55 15.48 -3.85
C GLY A 307 21.39 15.61 -2.88
N SER A 308 20.40 14.72 -3.00
CA SER A 308 19.19 14.70 -2.16
C SER A 308 19.37 13.90 -0.87
N GLY A 309 20.48 13.19 -0.70
CA GLY A 309 20.78 12.36 0.46
C GLY A 309 20.15 10.96 0.40
N SER A 310 19.43 10.61 -0.67
CA SER A 310 18.69 9.34 -0.78
C SER A 310 19.61 8.11 -0.75
N GLY A 311 20.74 8.16 -1.47
CA GLY A 311 21.72 7.08 -1.51
C GLY A 311 22.53 6.98 -0.23
N ALA A 312 22.94 8.11 0.34
CA ALA A 312 23.63 8.13 1.63
C ALA A 312 22.74 7.61 2.77
N ALA A 313 21.47 8.01 2.82
CA ALA A 313 20.51 7.49 3.80
C ALA A 313 20.29 5.99 3.65
N ALA A 314 20.18 5.48 2.42
CA ALA A 314 20.07 4.05 2.16
C ALA A 314 21.32 3.27 2.63
N ALA A 315 22.52 3.81 2.37
CA ALA A 315 23.76 3.23 2.85
C ALA A 315 23.85 3.26 4.39
N ARG A 316 23.49 4.39 5.02
CA ARG A 316 23.44 4.53 6.49
C ARG A 316 22.51 3.50 7.12
N ARG A 317 21.33 3.27 6.53
CA ARG A 317 20.41 2.21 7.00
C ARG A 317 21.06 0.83 7.06
N ILE A 318 21.95 0.52 6.11
CA ILE A 318 22.64 -0.79 6.03
C ILE A 318 23.82 -0.85 7.00
N LEU A 319 24.62 0.22 7.05
CA LEU A 319 25.88 0.26 7.80
C LEU A 319 25.67 0.45 9.30
N SER A 320 24.69 1.24 9.71
CA SER A 320 24.41 1.58 11.12
C SER A 320 23.38 0.66 11.78
N ARG A 321 23.29 -0.61 11.35
CA ARG A 321 22.36 -1.59 11.95
C ARG A 321 22.73 -1.84 13.41
N GLY A 322 21.77 -1.65 14.31
CA GLY A 322 21.95 -1.81 15.76
C GLY A 322 22.36 -0.51 16.48
N GLU A 323 22.58 0.58 15.74
CA GLU A 323 22.85 1.90 16.30
C GLU A 323 21.55 2.71 16.44
N ALA A 324 21.48 3.57 17.47
CA ALA A 324 20.36 4.48 17.69
C ALA A 324 20.35 5.70 16.73
N THR A 325 21.30 5.76 15.80
CA THR A 325 21.55 6.89 14.90
C THR A 325 20.59 6.95 13.70
N ILE A 326 19.80 5.90 13.46
CA ILE A 326 18.84 5.85 12.35
C ILE A 326 17.46 6.26 12.85
N ARG A 327 16.98 7.42 12.38
CA ARG A 327 15.57 7.80 12.50
C ARG A 327 14.75 7.20 11.37
N LEU A 328 13.64 6.57 11.73
CA LEU A 328 12.62 6.09 10.82
C LEU A 328 11.35 6.95 10.99
N ALA A 329 10.39 6.80 10.09
CA ALA A 329 9.15 7.59 10.13
C ALA A 329 8.41 7.49 11.48
N ARG A 330 8.45 6.32 12.16
CA ARG A 330 7.88 6.13 13.49
C ARG A 330 8.55 6.93 14.61
N ASP A 331 9.77 7.40 14.38
CA ASP A 331 10.59 8.16 15.35
C ASP A 331 10.46 9.69 15.11
N VAL A 332 9.48 10.12 14.32
CA VAL A 332 9.21 11.51 13.97
C VAL A 332 7.82 11.91 14.46
N ASP A 333 7.76 12.81 15.43
CA ASP A 333 6.51 13.26 16.04
C ASP A 333 5.57 13.93 15.02
N GLU A 334 6.12 14.69 14.07
CA GLU A 334 5.36 15.36 13.01
C GLU A 334 4.70 14.37 12.04
N LEU A 335 5.23 13.16 11.91
CA LEU A 335 4.67 12.11 11.05
C LEU A 335 3.69 11.18 11.79
N ARG A 336 3.58 11.30 13.12
CA ARG A 336 2.71 10.47 13.95
C ARG A 336 1.25 10.40 13.47
N PRO A 337 0.63 11.45 12.90
CA PRO A 337 -0.73 11.35 12.35
C PRO A 337 -0.85 10.43 11.13
N TYR A 338 0.24 10.21 10.40
CA TYR A 338 0.27 9.46 9.14
C TYR A 338 0.93 8.08 9.28
N VAL A 339 1.61 7.84 10.41
CA VAL A 339 2.24 6.56 10.74
C VAL A 339 1.29 5.80 11.68
N GLY A 340 1.10 4.51 11.40
CA GLY A 340 0.22 3.65 12.20
C GLY A 340 0.55 3.62 13.69
N THR A 341 -0.46 3.31 14.51
CA THR A 341 -0.27 3.15 15.96
C THR A 341 0.39 1.80 16.28
N LEU A 342 1.48 1.83 17.05
CA LEU A 342 2.25 0.64 17.46
C LEU A 342 1.34 -0.48 18.03
N GLY A 343 1.47 -1.71 17.51
CA GLY A 343 0.73 -2.88 17.99
C GLY A 343 -0.70 -3.05 17.44
N ASN A 344 -1.08 -2.31 16.39
CA ASN A 344 -2.37 -2.46 15.71
C ASN A 344 -2.18 -2.92 14.26
N TYR A 345 -3.22 -3.53 13.67
CA TYR A 345 -3.24 -3.89 12.24
C TYR A 345 -2.87 -2.71 11.36
N HIS A 346 -3.22 -1.50 11.73
CA HIS A 346 -2.94 -0.33 10.91
C HIS A 346 -1.48 0.17 11.00
N GLY A 347 -0.55 -0.69 11.41
CA GLY A 347 0.83 -0.34 11.73
C GLY A 347 1.74 -0.23 10.51
N SER A 348 1.49 -0.99 9.45
CA SER A 348 2.36 -1.02 8.26
C SER A 348 1.60 -0.84 6.95
N THR A 349 2.33 -0.53 5.88
CA THR A 349 1.76 -0.47 4.53
C THR A 349 1.27 -1.83 4.06
N SER A 350 1.88 -2.93 4.49
CA SER A 350 1.44 -4.29 4.17
C SER A 350 0.02 -4.56 4.66
N ASP A 351 -0.34 -4.05 5.84
CA ASP A 351 -1.69 -4.21 6.37
C ASP A 351 -2.72 -3.37 5.59
N ARG A 352 -2.33 -2.16 5.18
CA ARG A 352 -3.17 -1.30 4.31
C ARG A 352 -3.37 -1.90 2.93
N LEU A 353 -2.34 -2.56 2.40
CA LEU A 353 -2.41 -3.30 1.15
C LEU A 353 -3.34 -4.51 1.28
N GLU A 354 -3.26 -5.28 2.37
CA GLU A 354 -4.15 -6.41 2.61
C GLU A 354 -5.63 -5.97 2.73
N GLU A 355 -5.90 -4.86 3.43
CA GLU A 355 -7.24 -4.24 3.45
C GLU A 355 -7.71 -3.88 2.03
N ALA A 356 -6.84 -3.29 1.21
CA ALA A 356 -7.16 -2.94 -0.17
C ALA A 356 -7.42 -4.19 -1.03
N TYR A 357 -6.63 -5.24 -0.88
CA TYR A 357 -6.82 -6.49 -1.60
C TYR A 357 -8.16 -7.16 -1.25
N HIS A 358 -8.47 -7.21 0.05
CA HIS A 358 -9.69 -7.81 0.56
C HIS A 358 -10.94 -7.07 0.04
N ASN A 359 -10.90 -5.74 0.02
CA ASN A 359 -11.98 -4.90 -0.50
C ASN A 359 -12.04 -4.85 -2.04
N GLY A 360 -11.17 -5.59 -2.74
CA GLY A 360 -11.12 -5.61 -4.20
C GLY A 360 -10.68 -4.28 -4.83
N HIS A 361 -10.05 -3.40 -4.05
CA HIS A 361 -9.59 -2.10 -4.48
C HIS A 361 -8.51 -2.21 -5.56
N SER A 362 -8.52 -1.26 -6.48
CA SER A 362 -7.52 -1.10 -7.52
C SER A 362 -6.33 -0.30 -6.99
N ILE A 363 -5.11 -0.82 -7.23
CA ILE A 363 -3.87 -0.27 -6.67
C ILE A 363 -2.92 0.10 -7.80
N LEU A 364 -2.39 1.32 -7.81
CA LEU A 364 -1.34 1.77 -8.72
C LEU A 364 -0.04 2.01 -7.96
N LEU A 365 0.98 1.20 -8.24
CA LEU A 365 2.33 1.39 -7.73
C LEU A 365 3.17 2.22 -8.70
N GLU A 366 3.63 3.37 -8.25
CA GLU A 366 4.44 4.29 -9.01
C GLU A 366 5.94 4.12 -8.71
N GLY A 367 6.67 3.51 -9.65
CA GLY A 367 8.13 3.44 -9.61
C GLY A 367 8.82 4.78 -9.90
N THR A 368 9.98 4.97 -9.29
CA THR A 368 10.85 6.14 -9.52
C THR A 368 11.95 5.83 -10.53
N GLN A 369 12.45 6.87 -11.21
CA GLN A 369 13.52 6.75 -12.22
C GLN A 369 13.20 5.73 -13.33
N GLY A 370 14.19 5.21 -14.05
CA GLY A 370 14.00 4.24 -15.14
C GLY A 370 14.87 3.00 -14.97
N SER A 371 14.53 1.93 -15.68
CA SER A 371 15.17 0.60 -15.62
C SER A 371 16.69 0.67 -15.84
N GLY A 372 17.16 1.52 -16.74
CA GLY A 372 18.58 1.74 -17.03
C GLY A 372 19.37 2.43 -15.91
N LEU A 373 18.69 2.92 -14.87
CA LEU A 373 19.31 3.48 -13.66
C LEU A 373 19.31 2.50 -12.48
N SER A 374 18.90 1.25 -12.67
CA SER A 374 18.95 0.24 -11.60
C SER A 374 20.39 0.01 -11.12
N ILE A 375 20.58 -0.09 -9.79
CA ILE A 375 21.88 -0.39 -9.19
C ILE A 375 22.46 -1.74 -9.65
N PHE A 376 21.60 -2.71 -10.00
CA PHE A 376 22.02 -4.05 -10.40
C PHE A 376 22.03 -4.27 -11.90
N HIS A 377 21.18 -3.55 -12.63
CA HIS A 377 20.89 -3.83 -14.05
C HIS A 377 21.19 -2.66 -14.98
N GLY A 378 21.55 -1.49 -14.44
CA GLY A 378 22.02 -0.35 -15.21
C GLY A 378 23.54 -0.32 -15.38
N ASP A 379 24.02 0.70 -16.08
CA ASP A 379 25.45 0.89 -16.37
C ASP A 379 26.18 1.48 -15.15
N TYR A 380 26.51 0.62 -14.18
CA TYR A 380 27.26 1.00 -12.98
C TYR A 380 28.64 1.60 -13.35
N PRO A 381 29.09 2.69 -12.68
CA PRO A 381 28.55 3.31 -11.46
C PRO A 381 27.48 4.40 -11.69
N HIS A 382 27.07 4.68 -12.92
CA HIS A 382 26.20 5.82 -13.25
C HIS A 382 24.71 5.47 -13.14
N VAL A 383 24.32 5.01 -11.94
CA VAL A 383 23.01 4.46 -11.60
C VAL A 383 22.51 5.02 -10.27
N THR A 384 21.24 4.81 -9.94
CA THR A 384 20.73 5.16 -8.61
C THR A 384 21.12 4.09 -7.59
N SER A 385 20.91 4.37 -6.30
CA SER A 385 21.22 3.48 -5.18
C SER A 385 20.22 2.33 -4.96
N ARG A 386 19.34 2.05 -5.92
CA ARG A 386 18.23 1.09 -5.77
C ARG A 386 17.95 0.34 -7.07
N ASP A 387 17.18 -0.74 -6.96
CA ASP A 387 16.56 -1.35 -8.14
C ASP A 387 15.27 -0.60 -8.51
N THR A 388 15.22 -0.12 -9.76
CA THR A 388 14.12 0.68 -10.32
C THR A 388 13.14 -0.16 -11.15
N ASN A 389 13.38 -1.46 -11.22
CA ASN A 389 12.55 -2.42 -11.95
C ASN A 389 11.37 -2.91 -11.11
N VAL A 390 10.43 -3.62 -11.74
CA VAL A 390 9.20 -4.11 -11.10
C VAL A 390 9.49 -4.89 -9.82
N ALA A 391 10.47 -5.81 -9.86
CA ALA A 391 10.86 -6.61 -8.71
C ALA A 391 11.35 -5.77 -7.53
N GLY A 392 12.22 -4.78 -7.77
CA GLY A 392 12.64 -3.82 -6.76
C GLY A 392 11.48 -2.98 -6.21
N CYS A 393 10.60 -2.48 -7.09
CA CYS A 393 9.46 -1.66 -6.69
C CYS A 393 8.48 -2.42 -5.77
N ILE A 394 8.11 -3.66 -6.11
CA ILE A 394 7.20 -4.44 -5.28
C ILE A 394 7.85 -4.92 -3.98
N ALA A 395 9.16 -5.22 -4.00
CA ALA A 395 9.90 -5.63 -2.81
C ALA A 395 9.96 -4.49 -1.78
N GLU A 396 10.15 -3.25 -2.22
CA GLU A 396 10.22 -2.08 -1.35
C GLU A 396 8.91 -1.73 -0.63
N VAL A 397 7.79 -2.26 -1.10
CA VAL A 397 6.47 -2.01 -0.47
C VAL A 397 5.80 -3.28 0.08
N GLY A 398 6.41 -4.45 -0.10
CA GLY A 398 5.89 -5.72 0.39
C GLY A 398 4.75 -6.30 -0.45
N ILE A 399 4.72 -6.04 -1.77
CA ILE A 399 3.73 -6.60 -2.68
C ILE A 399 4.24 -7.94 -3.24
N SER A 400 3.44 -8.99 -3.10
CA SER A 400 3.72 -10.28 -3.74
C SER A 400 3.65 -10.14 -5.27
N PRO A 401 4.57 -10.73 -6.04
CA PRO A 401 4.49 -10.78 -7.50
C PRO A 401 3.14 -11.34 -8.01
N SER A 402 2.50 -12.24 -7.27
CA SER A 402 1.21 -12.83 -7.65
C SER A 402 0.04 -11.84 -7.60
N ARG A 403 0.21 -10.67 -6.96
CA ARG A 403 -0.81 -9.60 -6.89
C ARG A 403 -0.80 -8.68 -8.10
N ILE A 404 0.26 -8.73 -8.91
CA ILE A 404 0.42 -7.90 -10.10
C ILE A 404 -0.60 -8.32 -11.15
N ARG A 405 -1.39 -7.35 -11.61
CA ARG A 405 -2.35 -7.48 -12.70
C ARG A 405 -1.77 -6.96 -14.00
N LYS A 406 -1.16 -5.77 -13.98
CA LYS A 406 -0.53 -5.13 -15.14
C LYS A 406 0.82 -4.52 -14.79
N ILE A 407 1.69 -4.48 -15.79
CA ILE A 407 2.97 -3.79 -15.75
C ILE A 407 2.98 -2.79 -16.91
N LEU A 408 2.91 -1.51 -16.58
CA LEU A 408 2.95 -0.40 -17.51
C LEU A 408 4.38 0.14 -17.58
N MET A 409 5.03 0.00 -18.73
CA MET A 409 6.38 0.52 -18.91
C MET A 409 6.38 1.76 -19.79
N VAL A 410 6.79 2.89 -19.21
CA VAL A 410 6.82 4.19 -19.89
C VAL A 410 8.16 4.36 -20.59
N ILE A 411 8.12 4.71 -21.87
CA ILE A 411 9.28 4.94 -22.72
C ILE A 411 9.07 6.19 -23.58
N ARG A 412 10.17 6.81 -24.00
CA ARG A 412 10.19 7.94 -24.95
C ARG A 412 11.04 7.58 -26.18
N PRO A 413 10.73 8.15 -27.37
CA PRO A 413 11.42 7.82 -28.61
C PRO A 413 12.88 8.27 -28.61
N MET A 414 13.23 9.31 -27.86
CA MET A 414 14.61 9.78 -27.73
C MET A 414 15.04 9.65 -26.26
N PRO A 415 15.78 8.60 -25.85
CA PRO A 415 16.25 8.47 -24.48
C PRO A 415 17.09 9.68 -24.07
N ILE A 416 16.97 10.06 -22.79
CA ILE A 416 17.70 11.18 -22.21
C ILE A 416 18.42 10.75 -20.95
N ARG A 417 19.56 11.39 -20.68
CA ARG A 417 20.28 11.32 -19.41
C ARG A 417 20.51 12.72 -18.88
N VAL A 418 20.75 12.83 -17.57
CA VAL A 418 21.16 14.11 -16.97
C VAL A 418 22.52 14.51 -17.58
N GLY A 419 22.69 15.80 -17.86
CA GLY A 419 23.97 16.36 -18.28
C GLY A 419 24.96 16.44 -17.11
N ASP A 420 26.25 16.43 -17.45
CA ASP A 420 27.31 16.42 -16.45
C ASP A 420 27.36 17.72 -15.64
N PRO A 421 27.67 17.66 -14.33
CA PRO A 421 27.67 18.83 -13.45
C PRO A 421 28.61 19.95 -13.92
N ASP A 422 29.71 19.58 -14.59
CA ASP A 422 30.77 20.48 -15.06
C ASP A 422 30.65 20.80 -16.57
N GLY A 423 29.53 20.45 -17.22
CA GLY A 423 29.34 20.50 -18.68
C GLY A 423 29.86 19.25 -19.40
N ASP A 424 29.67 19.16 -20.74
CA ASP A 424 29.89 17.97 -21.61
C ASP A 424 31.31 17.35 -21.58
N GLN A 425 32.21 17.87 -20.74
CA GLN A 425 33.56 17.36 -20.51
C GLN A 425 33.63 16.28 -19.41
N GLY A 426 32.61 16.15 -18.57
CA GLY A 426 32.55 15.12 -17.52
C GLY A 426 32.00 13.80 -18.06
N HIS A 427 32.67 12.66 -17.82
CA HIS A 427 32.08 11.34 -18.09
C HIS A 427 31.26 10.84 -16.88
N THR A 428 30.60 11.72 -16.14
CA THR A 428 30.10 11.42 -14.78
C THR A 428 28.62 11.04 -14.76
N SER A 429 27.88 11.28 -15.84
CA SER A 429 26.43 10.99 -15.95
C SER A 429 26.11 9.72 -16.74
N GLY A 430 27.12 8.90 -17.06
CA GLY A 430 27.02 7.66 -17.84
C GLY A 430 26.96 7.90 -19.36
N THR A 431 26.82 6.83 -20.14
CA THR A 431 26.83 6.90 -21.62
C THR A 431 25.44 6.78 -22.22
N LEU A 432 25.30 7.31 -23.44
CA LEU A 432 24.22 7.02 -24.39
C LEU A 432 24.87 6.31 -25.58
N LYS A 433 24.26 5.26 -26.12
CA LYS A 433 24.86 4.46 -27.21
C LYS A 433 24.98 5.25 -28.50
N LEU A 434 23.97 6.06 -28.81
CA LEU A 434 23.86 6.87 -30.01
C LEU A 434 23.50 8.31 -29.63
N PRO A 435 24.44 9.09 -29.06
CA PRO A 435 24.18 10.48 -28.67
C PRO A 435 23.87 11.37 -29.88
N THR A 436 23.05 12.39 -29.66
CA THR A 436 22.62 13.38 -30.66
C THR A 436 22.32 14.70 -29.94
N THR A 437 21.82 15.72 -30.64
CA THR A 437 21.43 17.00 -30.06
C THR A 437 19.92 17.23 -30.16
N PHE A 438 19.38 18.13 -29.32
CA PHE A 438 17.99 18.53 -29.46
C PHE A 438 17.74 19.29 -30.77
N ASP A 439 18.75 19.97 -31.32
CA ASP A 439 18.63 20.66 -32.62
C ASP A 439 18.43 19.64 -33.76
N GLU A 440 19.20 18.55 -33.78
CA GLU A 440 19.04 17.45 -34.75
C GLU A 440 17.67 16.76 -34.59
N ILE A 441 17.19 16.58 -33.34
CA ILE A 441 15.85 16.03 -33.09
C ILE A 441 14.77 17.00 -33.57
N ALA A 442 14.95 18.31 -33.35
CA ALA A 442 14.00 19.32 -33.80
C ALA A 442 13.90 19.34 -35.32
N GLU A 443 15.03 19.28 -36.02
CA GLU A 443 15.08 19.15 -37.48
C GLU A 443 14.39 17.85 -37.96
N PHE A 444 14.74 16.71 -37.37
CA PHE A 444 14.17 15.40 -37.72
C PHE A 444 12.64 15.35 -37.54
N ALA A 445 12.14 15.94 -36.45
CA ALA A 445 10.73 15.94 -36.09
C ALA A 445 9.94 17.06 -36.76
N GLY A 446 10.60 18.10 -37.28
CA GLY A 446 9.95 19.33 -37.73
C GLY A 446 9.37 20.15 -36.57
N LEU A 447 10.12 20.26 -35.47
CA LEU A 447 9.81 21.03 -34.27
C LEU A 447 10.67 22.30 -34.20
N ASP A 448 10.27 23.25 -33.34
CA ASP A 448 11.08 24.41 -33.00
C ASP A 448 12.21 24.03 -32.02
N ALA A 449 13.46 24.31 -32.41
CA ALA A 449 14.65 23.94 -31.65
C ALA A 449 14.79 24.72 -30.34
N GLU A 450 14.50 26.03 -30.34
CA GLU A 450 14.60 26.87 -29.13
C GLU A 450 13.62 26.40 -28.05
N ALA A 451 12.37 26.15 -28.43
CA ALA A 451 11.33 25.64 -27.53
C ALA A 451 11.66 24.23 -27.00
N LEU A 452 12.27 23.37 -27.83
CA LEU A 452 12.66 22.01 -27.43
C LEU A 452 13.79 22.04 -26.38
N ASN A 453 14.85 22.82 -26.65
CA ASN A 453 15.96 23.00 -25.72
C ASN A 453 15.53 23.64 -24.39
N ALA A 454 14.58 24.57 -24.42
CA ALA A 454 14.04 25.19 -23.21
C ALA A 454 13.27 24.18 -22.32
N ALA A 455 12.53 23.25 -22.94
CA ALA A 455 11.69 22.28 -22.24
C ALA A 455 12.46 21.11 -21.60
N GLU A 456 13.62 20.74 -22.14
CA GLU A 456 14.37 19.55 -21.74
C GLU A 456 15.42 19.81 -20.64
N LYS A 457 14.92 20.30 -19.49
CA LYS A 457 15.70 20.51 -18.26
C LYS A 457 15.23 19.61 -17.12
N THR A 458 16.12 19.29 -16.18
CA THR A 458 15.74 18.49 -14.99
C THR A 458 14.80 19.28 -14.08
N SER A 459 13.79 18.62 -13.51
CA SER A 459 12.78 19.24 -12.64
C SER A 459 13.33 19.68 -11.28
N THR A 460 14.29 18.93 -10.73
CA THR A 460 14.85 19.21 -9.39
C THR A 460 16.08 20.11 -9.43
N THR A 461 16.96 19.95 -10.42
CA THR A 461 18.27 20.64 -10.47
C THR A 461 18.39 21.69 -11.58
N GLY A 462 17.44 21.77 -12.51
CA GLY A 462 17.48 22.71 -13.64
C GLY A 462 18.60 22.46 -14.65
N ARG A 463 19.26 21.30 -14.61
CA ARG A 463 20.37 20.93 -15.51
C ARG A 463 19.87 20.59 -16.90
N ASN A 464 20.68 20.89 -17.92
CA ASN A 464 20.45 20.43 -19.28
C ASN A 464 20.51 18.89 -19.35
N ARG A 465 19.78 18.32 -20.28
CA ARG A 465 19.76 16.88 -20.55
C ARG A 465 20.61 16.56 -21.77
N ARG A 466 21.30 15.41 -21.72
CA ARG A 466 21.88 14.78 -22.91
C ARG A 466 20.84 13.88 -23.54
N VAL A 467 20.85 13.76 -24.87
CA VAL A 467 19.83 13.03 -25.63
C VAL A 467 20.49 12.09 -26.64
N GLY A 468 19.81 10.99 -26.94
CA GLY A 468 20.24 10.00 -27.92
C GLY A 468 19.09 9.50 -28.76
N TRP A 469 19.43 8.81 -29.85
CA TRP A 469 18.47 8.07 -30.67
C TRP A 469 17.97 6.81 -29.93
N PHE A 470 16.78 6.32 -30.31
CA PHE A 470 16.16 5.17 -29.65
C PHE A 470 17.07 3.93 -29.64
N GLU A 471 17.21 3.32 -28.46
CA GLU A 471 18.07 2.15 -28.27
C GLU A 471 17.23 0.87 -28.16
N TRP A 472 17.01 0.19 -29.28
CA TRP A 472 16.21 -1.04 -29.34
C TRP A 472 16.70 -2.17 -28.42
N ASP A 473 18.02 -2.32 -28.31
CA ASP A 473 18.67 -3.33 -27.46
C ASP A 473 18.45 -3.02 -25.96
N GLN A 474 18.59 -1.76 -25.55
CA GLN A 474 18.27 -1.30 -24.19
C GLN A 474 16.79 -1.50 -23.87
N PHE A 475 15.89 -1.15 -24.80
CA PHE A 475 14.46 -1.36 -24.65
C PHE A 475 14.12 -2.84 -24.50
N ARG A 476 14.74 -3.72 -25.30
CA ARG A 476 14.54 -5.17 -25.20
C ARG A 476 15.03 -5.74 -23.87
N ARG A 477 16.18 -5.27 -23.36
CA ARG A 477 16.65 -5.64 -22.01
C ARG A 477 15.65 -5.21 -20.92
N ALA A 478 15.15 -3.98 -20.99
CA ALA A 478 14.13 -3.50 -20.06
C ALA A 478 12.84 -4.35 -20.12
N CYS A 479 12.41 -4.74 -21.33
CA CYS A 479 11.28 -5.65 -21.52
C CYS A 479 11.53 -7.04 -20.92
N ALA A 480 12.72 -7.61 -21.12
CA ALA A 480 13.07 -8.93 -20.58
C ALA A 480 13.08 -8.93 -19.04
N LEU A 481 13.53 -7.84 -18.44
CA LEU A 481 13.64 -7.69 -16.99
C LEU A 481 12.28 -7.43 -16.32
N ASN A 482 11.41 -6.65 -16.97
CA ASN A 482 10.17 -6.19 -16.37
C ASN A 482 8.91 -6.89 -16.89
N ALA A 483 9.01 -7.64 -17.99
CA ALA A 483 7.88 -8.33 -18.63
C ALA A 483 6.61 -7.45 -18.74
N PRO A 484 6.69 -6.28 -19.41
CA PRO A 484 5.58 -5.34 -19.47
C PRO A 484 4.35 -5.98 -20.11
N THR A 485 3.16 -5.71 -19.55
CA THR A 485 1.88 -6.08 -20.17
C THR A 485 1.40 -4.99 -21.11
N ASP A 486 1.86 -3.75 -20.90
CA ASP A 486 1.44 -2.57 -21.63
C ASP A 486 2.65 -1.63 -21.77
N ILE A 487 2.91 -1.13 -22.98
CA ILE A 487 3.86 -0.06 -23.22
C ILE A 487 3.12 1.29 -23.23
N VAL A 488 3.73 2.29 -22.61
CA VAL A 488 3.27 3.69 -22.68
C VAL A 488 4.32 4.50 -23.43
N LEU A 489 3.99 4.92 -24.64
CA LEU A 489 4.86 5.78 -25.45
C LEU A 489 4.56 7.24 -25.11
N THR A 490 5.58 8.02 -24.78
CA THR A 490 5.44 9.46 -24.54
C THR A 490 6.24 10.29 -25.54
N PHE A 491 5.95 11.59 -25.64
CA PHE A 491 6.61 12.51 -26.56
C PHE A 491 6.55 12.05 -28.03
N ALA A 492 5.40 11.55 -28.50
CA ALA A 492 5.29 11.09 -29.89
C ALA A 492 5.53 12.23 -30.92
N ASP A 493 5.37 13.49 -30.53
CA ASP A 493 5.74 14.67 -31.33
C ASP A 493 7.24 14.73 -31.66
N TYR A 494 8.11 14.04 -30.92
CA TYR A 494 9.54 13.96 -31.21
C TYR A 494 9.87 13.02 -32.37
N LEU A 495 8.90 12.20 -32.79
CA LEU A 495 9.01 11.43 -34.03
C LEU A 495 8.61 12.29 -35.24
N LYS A 496 7.48 13.00 -35.12
CA LYS A 496 6.99 14.01 -36.07
C LYS A 496 6.07 15.01 -35.37
N SER A 497 6.26 16.30 -35.63
CA SER A 497 5.50 17.39 -35.02
C SER A 497 4.00 17.34 -35.30
N THR A 498 3.59 16.72 -36.41
CA THR A 498 2.17 16.50 -36.76
C THR A 498 1.44 15.62 -35.73
N ASN A 499 2.15 14.74 -35.01
CA ASN A 499 1.56 13.91 -33.96
C ASN A 499 0.97 14.73 -32.81
N SER A 500 1.47 15.95 -32.58
CA SER A 500 0.97 16.83 -31.52
C SER A 500 -0.53 17.13 -31.63
N LYS A 501 -1.13 16.97 -32.82
CA LYS A 501 -2.56 17.19 -33.09
C LYS A 501 -3.39 15.90 -33.11
N ALA A 502 -2.77 14.74 -32.92
CA ALA A 502 -3.46 13.46 -32.95
C ALA A 502 -4.24 13.23 -31.65
N HIS A 503 -5.47 12.75 -31.77
CA HIS A 503 -6.32 12.30 -30.66
C HIS A 503 -6.79 10.85 -30.82
N ARG A 504 -6.51 10.23 -31.98
CA ARG A 504 -6.77 8.82 -32.29
C ARG A 504 -5.54 8.21 -32.94
N PHE A 505 -5.40 6.88 -32.82
CA PHE A 505 -4.22 6.16 -33.30
C PHE A 505 -3.99 6.35 -34.81
N GLU A 506 -5.06 6.31 -35.61
CA GLU A 506 -5.00 6.43 -37.07
C GLU A 506 -4.64 7.85 -37.53
N GLN A 507 -4.66 8.84 -36.63
CA GLN A 507 -4.24 10.21 -36.91
C GLN A 507 -2.74 10.43 -36.72
N LEU A 508 -2.03 9.46 -36.13
CA LEU A 508 -0.58 9.53 -35.99
C LEU A 508 0.09 9.49 -37.37
N HIS A 509 1.27 10.09 -37.45
CA HIS A 509 2.09 10.03 -38.64
C HIS A 509 2.40 8.56 -39.02
N PRO A 510 2.39 8.17 -40.30
CA PRO A 510 2.63 6.78 -40.71
C PRO A 510 3.91 6.16 -40.13
N ASP A 511 5.01 6.92 -40.05
CA ASP A 511 6.26 6.42 -39.46
C ASP A 511 6.18 6.25 -37.93
N THR A 512 5.32 7.02 -37.26
CA THR A 512 5.04 6.82 -35.83
C THR A 512 4.21 5.56 -35.60
N ILE A 513 3.26 5.26 -36.49
CA ILE A 513 2.53 3.98 -36.46
C ILE A 513 3.51 2.81 -36.64
N LYS A 514 4.42 2.87 -37.61
CA LYS A 514 5.47 1.84 -37.80
C LYS A 514 6.34 1.69 -36.56
N PHE A 515 6.78 2.80 -35.95
CA PHE A 515 7.56 2.77 -34.72
C PHE A 515 6.80 2.10 -33.57
N VAL A 516 5.50 2.38 -33.43
CA VAL A 516 4.63 1.72 -32.46
C VAL A 516 4.55 0.21 -32.73
N GLU A 517 4.33 -0.21 -33.98
CA GLU A 517 4.31 -1.63 -34.31
C GLU A 517 5.64 -2.33 -34.01
N GLU A 518 6.78 -1.66 -34.22
CA GLU A 518 8.10 -2.18 -33.85
C GLU A 518 8.28 -2.30 -32.33
N LEU A 519 7.83 -1.31 -31.56
CA LEU A 519 7.78 -1.41 -30.10
C LEU A 519 6.95 -2.62 -29.64
N GLU A 520 5.78 -2.84 -30.26
CA GLU A 520 4.91 -3.97 -29.96
C GLU A 520 5.58 -5.31 -30.28
N ARG A 521 6.26 -5.41 -31.44
CA ARG A 521 7.03 -6.60 -31.82
C ARG A 521 8.22 -6.85 -30.89
N VAL A 522 8.97 -5.82 -30.49
CA VAL A 522 10.16 -6.00 -29.63
C VAL A 522 9.78 -6.29 -28.17
N SER A 523 8.72 -5.66 -27.67
CA SER A 523 8.24 -5.88 -26.30
C SER A 523 7.42 -7.15 -26.15
N GLN A 524 6.77 -7.62 -27.23
CA GLN A 524 5.71 -8.63 -27.20
C GLN A 524 4.51 -8.18 -26.35
N ALA A 525 4.27 -6.87 -26.29
CA ALA A 525 3.20 -6.23 -25.54
C ALA A 525 2.60 -5.07 -26.36
N PRO A 526 1.30 -4.78 -26.22
CA PRO A 526 0.68 -3.65 -26.93
C PRO A 526 1.21 -2.30 -26.42
N VAL A 527 1.27 -1.31 -27.31
CA VAL A 527 1.43 0.10 -26.91
C VAL A 527 0.05 0.66 -26.56
N SER A 528 -0.32 0.51 -25.30
CA SER A 528 -1.67 0.78 -24.82
C SER A 528 -1.98 2.26 -24.61
N LEU A 529 -0.97 3.09 -24.34
CA LEU A 529 -1.13 4.54 -24.17
C LEU A 529 -0.07 5.28 -24.99
N ILE A 530 -0.48 6.35 -25.67
CA ILE A 530 0.42 7.20 -26.45
C ILE A 530 0.20 8.66 -26.07
N ASN A 531 1.17 9.26 -25.39
CA ASN A 531 1.21 10.70 -25.20
C ASN A 531 1.82 11.38 -26.44
N THR A 532 1.03 12.25 -27.05
CA THR A 532 1.32 12.95 -28.29
C THR A 532 2.16 14.20 -28.10
N ARG A 533 2.09 14.80 -26.92
CA ARG A 533 2.87 15.96 -26.49
C ARG A 533 2.75 16.16 -24.99
N PHE A 534 3.77 16.73 -24.37
CA PHE A 534 3.59 17.44 -23.10
C PHE A 534 3.47 18.94 -23.40
N ALA A 535 2.62 19.64 -22.65
CA ALA A 535 2.47 21.07 -22.79
C ALA A 535 3.82 21.76 -22.55
N ARG A 536 4.32 22.48 -23.56
CA ARG A 536 5.53 23.32 -23.46
C ARG A 536 5.21 24.74 -22.98
N ASP A 537 3.93 25.10 -22.99
CA ASP A 537 3.39 26.37 -22.47
C ASP A 537 2.70 26.12 -21.13
N ALA A 538 3.08 26.88 -20.10
CA ALA A 538 2.48 26.82 -18.77
C ALA A 538 0.99 27.23 -18.76
N ASN A 539 0.53 27.95 -19.80
CA ASN A 539 -0.85 28.38 -19.96
C ASN A 539 -1.68 27.46 -20.88
N ALA A 540 -1.13 26.33 -21.32
CA ALA A 540 -1.83 25.42 -22.21
C ALA A 540 -3.09 24.86 -21.53
N THR A 541 -4.27 25.18 -22.08
CA THR A 541 -5.57 24.71 -21.56
C THR A 541 -5.98 23.35 -22.14
N ASP A 542 -5.43 22.97 -23.30
CA ASP A 542 -5.74 21.68 -23.93
C ASP A 542 -4.84 20.56 -23.41
N MET A 543 -5.34 19.89 -22.38
CA MET A 543 -4.72 18.74 -21.74
C MET A 543 -4.96 17.42 -22.50
N ARG A 544 -5.69 17.43 -23.63
CA ARG A 544 -5.96 16.23 -24.44
C ARG A 544 -4.76 15.86 -25.29
N SER A 545 -3.79 15.22 -24.65
CA SER A 545 -2.57 14.76 -25.31
C SER A 545 -2.35 13.26 -25.22
N LEU A 546 -3.27 12.49 -24.62
CA LEU A 546 -3.16 11.04 -24.51
C LEU A 546 -4.15 10.33 -25.43
N ILE A 547 -3.64 9.40 -26.24
CA ILE A 547 -4.43 8.41 -26.98
C ILE A 547 -4.44 7.14 -26.14
N ASP A 548 -5.64 6.72 -25.74
CA ASP A 548 -5.86 5.50 -24.95
C ASP A 548 -6.33 4.36 -25.86
N ARG A 549 -5.47 3.38 -26.08
CA ARG A 549 -5.70 2.19 -26.92
C ARG A 549 -6.08 0.96 -26.09
N ARG A 550 -6.31 1.10 -24.77
CA ARG A 550 -6.67 -0.03 -23.91
C ARG A 550 -8.05 -0.58 -24.27
N ASN A 551 -8.18 -1.91 -24.32
CA ASN A 551 -9.48 -2.56 -24.43
C ASN A 551 -10.26 -2.43 -23.10
N TRP A 552 -11.29 -1.59 -23.07
CA TRP A 552 -12.10 -1.30 -21.88
C TRP A 552 -12.98 -2.48 -21.42
N THR A 553 -13.12 -3.53 -22.23
CA THR A 553 -13.93 -4.72 -21.91
C THR A 553 -13.34 -5.61 -20.80
N ALA A 554 -12.10 -5.39 -20.37
CA ALA A 554 -11.48 -6.18 -19.29
C ALA A 554 -11.97 -5.81 -17.86
N ARG A 555 -12.77 -4.75 -17.70
CA ARG A 555 -13.36 -4.37 -16.39
C ARG A 555 -14.65 -5.11 -16.05
N SER A 556 -15.30 -5.78 -17.00
CA SER A 556 -16.65 -6.36 -16.83
C SER A 556 -16.68 -7.73 -16.15
N GLY A 557 -15.55 -8.26 -15.66
CA GLY A 557 -15.52 -9.52 -14.89
C GLY A 557 -15.67 -9.34 -13.37
N ARG A 558 -15.86 -8.10 -12.88
CA ARG A 558 -15.96 -7.79 -11.45
C ARG A 558 -17.36 -7.28 -11.11
N ARG A 559 -18.33 -8.20 -11.09
CA ARG A 559 -19.58 -8.19 -10.33
C ARG A 559 -20.46 -9.29 -10.92
N ASP A 560 -20.39 -10.46 -10.33
CA ASP A 560 -21.52 -11.35 -10.09
C ASP A 560 -21.32 -11.96 -8.70
#